data_AF-A0A0Q7A8L5-F1
#
_entry.id   AF-A0A0Q7A8L5-F1
#
_cell.length_a   1.000
_cell.length_b   1.000
_cell.length_c   1.000
_cell.angle_alpha   90.00
_cell.angle_beta   90.00
_cell.angle_gamma   90.00
#
_symmetry.space_group_name_H-M   'P 1'
#
loop_
_entity.id
_entity.type
_entity.pdbx_description
1 polymer ?
#
loop_
_entity_poly.entity_id
_entity_poly.type
_entity_poly.pdbx_seq_one_letter_code
_entity_poly.pdbx_strand_id
1 'polypeptide(L)'
;MTPAWIVYSWTPVLWQAASAPQLHLVHLGTRVLTFGDDDCPCSGQTLWGDQNERHAAGVAWDWIEVRHGVVAMSDPLGMITNLRLLDAQGDVMTQTQVAVHLHPLVHGLPWQTEVQRALGKPS
;
A
#
# COMPACT_ATOMS: atom_id res chain seq x y z
N MET A 1 14.56 7.98 4.01
CA MET A 1 13.42 7.23 3.45
C MET A 1 12.52 6.78 4.57
N THR A 2 11.22 6.98 4.42
CA THR A 2 10.22 6.66 5.44
C THR A 2 9.85 5.17 5.36
N PRO A 3 9.90 4.41 6.46
CA PRO A 3 9.50 3.02 6.44
C PRO A 3 7.99 2.91 6.19
N ALA A 4 7.56 1.90 5.43
CA ALA A 4 6.15 1.72 5.08
C ALA A 4 5.25 1.49 6.31
N TRP A 5 5.81 0.96 7.40
CA TRP A 5 5.12 0.81 8.69
C TRP A 5 4.88 2.14 9.44
N ILE A 6 5.37 3.28 8.94
CA ILE A 6 5.07 4.59 9.54
C ILE A 6 3.57 4.87 9.56
N VAL A 7 2.80 4.27 8.65
CA VAL A 7 1.35 4.48 8.53
C VAL A 7 0.65 4.15 9.85
N TYR A 8 1.13 3.19 10.64
CA TYR A 8 0.57 2.92 11.97
C TYR A 8 0.71 4.08 12.96
N SER A 9 1.69 4.96 12.75
CA SER A 9 1.91 6.14 13.59
C SER A 9 1.10 7.36 13.13
N TRP A 10 0.46 7.29 11.96
CA TRP A 10 -0.40 8.35 11.46
C TRP A 10 -1.71 8.39 12.23
N THR A 11 -2.30 9.58 12.36
CA THR A 11 -3.58 9.75 13.02
C THR A 11 -4.64 8.86 12.35
N PRO A 12 -5.39 8.03 13.09
CA PRO A 12 -6.44 7.23 12.50
C PRO A 12 -7.50 8.11 11.83
N VAL A 13 -7.86 7.77 10.59
CA VAL A 13 -8.88 8.49 9.82
C VAL A 13 -10.11 7.59 9.68
N LEU A 14 -11.25 8.05 10.20
CA LEU A 14 -12.52 7.38 10.00
C LEU A 14 -13.00 7.63 8.57
N TRP A 15 -13.36 6.57 7.86
CA TRP A 15 -13.78 6.68 6.46
C TRP A 15 -14.94 5.74 6.17
N GLN A 16 -15.90 6.21 5.40
CA GLN A 16 -17.03 5.37 4.97
C GLN A 16 -16.55 4.40 3.89
N ALA A 17 -16.78 3.10 4.06
CA ALA A 17 -16.33 2.08 3.10
C ALA A 17 -16.91 2.33 1.70
N ALA A 18 -18.15 2.83 1.61
CA ALA A 18 -18.79 3.23 0.36
C ALA A 18 -18.03 4.35 -0.38
N SER A 19 -17.30 5.19 0.36
CA SER A 19 -16.49 6.28 -0.18
C SER A 19 -15.02 5.90 -0.33
N ALA A 20 -14.61 4.68 0.03
CA ALA A 20 -13.21 4.25 -0.08
C ALA A 20 -12.63 4.45 -1.49
N PRO A 21 -13.35 4.16 -2.60
CA PRO A 21 -12.83 4.40 -3.95
C PRO A 21 -12.48 5.87 -4.28
N GLN A 22 -12.96 6.83 -3.49
CA GLN A 22 -12.70 8.26 -3.68
C GLN A 22 -11.39 8.72 -3.02
N LEU A 23 -10.67 7.82 -2.32
CA LEU A 23 -9.37 8.11 -1.75
C LEU A 23 -8.35 8.33 -2.86
N HIS A 24 -7.85 9.57 -2.95
CA HIS A 24 -6.79 9.92 -3.90
C HIS A 24 -5.45 9.71 -3.23
N LEU A 25 -4.86 8.53 -3.48
CA LEU A 25 -3.57 8.16 -2.92
C LEU A 25 -2.48 8.39 -3.97
N VAL A 26 -1.38 8.97 -3.54
CA VAL A 26 -0.19 9.13 -4.38
C VAL A 26 0.97 8.32 -3.82
N HIS A 27 1.95 8.06 -4.68
CA HIS A 27 3.16 7.36 -4.26
C HIS A 27 3.98 8.25 -3.32
N LEU A 28 4.29 7.74 -2.14
CA LEU A 28 5.12 8.43 -1.15
C LEU A 28 6.49 7.77 -1.00
N GLY A 29 6.63 6.51 -1.38
CA GLY A 29 7.92 5.84 -1.41
C GLY A 29 7.84 4.34 -1.64
N THR A 30 8.90 3.78 -2.21
CA THR A 30 9.13 2.34 -2.34
C THR A 30 10.46 2.00 -1.67
N ARG A 31 10.45 0.94 -0.86
CA ARG A 31 11.66 0.35 -0.29
C ARG A 31 11.92 -0.98 -0.97
N VAL A 32 13.16 -1.20 -1.39
CA VAL A 32 13.66 -2.47 -1.90
C VAL A 32 14.46 -3.15 -0.80
N LEU A 33 14.25 -4.45 -0.62
CA LEU A 33 14.95 -5.35 0.28
C LEU A 33 15.65 -6.40 -0.60
N THR A 34 16.99 -6.35 -0.63
CA THR A 34 17.83 -7.30 -1.35
C THR A 34 18.47 -8.27 -0.37
N PHE A 35 18.27 -9.57 -0.56
CA PHE A 35 18.85 -10.61 0.30
C PHE A 35 20.22 -11.06 -0.20
N GLY A 36 21.20 -10.14 -0.25
CA GLY A 36 22.64 -10.42 -0.38
C GLY A 36 23.14 -11.19 -1.61
N ASP A 37 22.25 -11.71 -2.45
CA ASP A 37 22.52 -12.46 -3.68
C ASP A 37 21.79 -11.77 -4.83
N ASP A 38 22.53 -11.40 -5.88
CA ASP A 38 22.01 -10.68 -7.04
C ASP A 38 21.00 -11.52 -7.84
N ASP A 39 21.02 -12.85 -7.68
CA ASP A 39 20.10 -13.78 -8.32
C ASP A 39 18.81 -14.02 -7.51
N CYS A 40 18.74 -13.53 -6.26
CA CYS A 40 17.55 -13.69 -5.44
C CYS A 40 16.44 -12.68 -5.82
N PRO A 41 15.18 -13.14 -5.94
CA PRO A 41 14.06 -12.24 -6.20
C PRO A 41 13.98 -11.14 -5.14
N CYS A 42 13.96 -9.88 -5.58
CA CYS A 42 13.83 -8.74 -4.70
C CYS A 42 12.46 -8.74 -4.01
N SER A 43 12.41 -8.26 -2.78
CA SER A 43 11.13 -7.94 -2.13
C SER A 43 11.18 -6.52 -1.60
N GLY A 44 10.08 -6.05 -1.03
CA GLY A 44 10.08 -4.73 -0.46
C GLY A 44 8.71 -4.27 -0.06
N GLN A 45 8.61 -2.96 0.11
CA GLN A 45 7.39 -2.28 0.55
C GLN A 45 7.09 -1.11 -0.35
N THR A 46 5.82 -0.78 -0.50
CA THR A 46 5.39 0.48 -1.12
C THR A 46 4.43 1.21 -0.19
N LEU A 47 4.53 2.54 -0.18
CA LEU A 47 3.74 3.44 0.65
C LEU A 47 2.99 4.43 -0.23
N TRP A 48 1.69 4.53 0.02
CA TRP A 48 0.76 5.40 -0.68
C TRP A 48 -0.03 6.23 0.32
N GLY A 49 -0.30 7.49 0.00
CA GLY A 49 -1.05 8.37 0.90
C GLY A 49 -1.50 9.68 0.26
N ASP A 50 -2.27 10.47 0.99
CA ASP A 50 -2.67 11.82 0.59
C ASP A 50 -1.43 12.75 0.51
N GLN A 51 -1.43 13.67 -0.46
CA GLN A 51 -0.41 14.72 -0.59
C GLN A 51 -0.53 15.82 0.47
N ASN A 52 -1.72 16.04 1.05
CA ASN A 52 -1.99 17.12 1.99
C ASN A 52 -1.94 16.62 3.44
N GLU A 53 -0.86 16.95 4.14
CA GLU A 53 -0.47 16.38 5.45
C GLU A 53 -1.46 16.56 6.62
N ARG A 54 -2.56 17.31 6.49
CA ARG A 54 -3.42 17.62 7.65
C ARG A 54 -4.23 16.43 8.18
N HIS A 55 -4.56 15.46 7.32
CA HIS A 55 -5.26 14.21 7.67
C HIS A 55 -4.93 13.10 6.68
N ALA A 56 -3.63 12.78 6.54
CA ALA A 56 -3.16 11.86 5.51
C ALA A 56 -3.70 10.44 5.73
N ALA A 57 -4.66 10.03 4.90
CA ALA A 57 -4.97 8.61 4.72
C ALA A 57 -3.78 7.94 4.05
N GLY A 58 -3.39 6.76 4.53
CA GLY A 58 -2.25 6.03 4.02
C GLY A 58 -2.54 4.54 3.93
N VAL A 59 -1.90 3.91 2.95
CA VAL A 59 -1.89 2.45 2.82
C VAL A 59 -0.51 2.01 2.34
N ALA A 60 -0.04 0.92 2.92
CA ALA A 60 1.24 0.32 2.65
C ALA A 60 1.07 -1.20 2.55
N TRP A 61 1.91 -1.83 1.73
CA TRP A 61 1.94 -3.29 1.61
C TRP A 61 3.31 -3.77 1.14
N ASP A 62 3.52 -5.07 1.37
CA ASP A 62 4.71 -5.78 0.91
C ASP A 62 4.52 -6.28 -0.53
N TRP A 63 5.61 -6.25 -1.30
CA TRP A 63 5.68 -6.80 -2.65
C TRP A 63 6.88 -7.73 -2.79
N ILE A 64 6.76 -8.68 -3.72
CA ILE A 64 7.82 -9.60 -4.13
C ILE A 64 7.99 -9.54 -5.65
N GLU A 65 9.23 -9.69 -6.12
CA GLU A 65 9.52 -10.02 -7.50
C GLU A 65 9.35 -11.53 -7.69
N VAL A 66 8.38 -11.96 -8.48
CA VAL A 66 8.11 -13.40 -8.71
C VAL A 66 9.09 -13.97 -9.73
N ARG A 67 9.49 -13.13 -10.69
CA ARG A 67 10.52 -13.37 -11.70
C ARG A 67 10.99 -12.03 -12.23
N HIS A 68 12.09 -12.01 -12.97
CA HIS A 68 12.65 -10.77 -13.51
C HIS A 68 11.59 -9.86 -14.17
N GLY A 69 11.42 -8.66 -13.62
CA GLY A 69 10.50 -7.63 -14.11
C GLY A 69 9.04 -7.81 -13.72
N VAL A 70 8.66 -8.93 -13.09
CA VAL A 70 7.29 -9.22 -12.68
C VAL A 70 7.19 -9.15 -11.16
N VAL A 71 6.50 -8.10 -10.69
CA VAL A 71 6.25 -7.86 -9.27
C VAL A 71 4.80 -8.14 -8.91
N ALA A 72 4.61 -8.72 -7.74
CA ALA A 72 3.31 -9.06 -7.17
C ALA A 72 3.24 -8.59 -5.72
N MET A 73 2.02 -8.35 -5.24
CA MET A 73 1.78 -8.15 -3.81
C MET A 73 2.06 -9.45 -3.06
N SER A 74 2.80 -9.37 -1.96
CA SER A 74 3.23 -10.56 -1.20
C SER A 74 2.09 -11.20 -0.43
N ASP A 75 1.24 -10.37 0.17
CA ASP A 75 0.05 -10.80 0.91
C ASP A 75 -1.11 -9.83 0.60
N PRO A 76 -2.14 -10.26 -0.14
CA PRO A 76 -3.36 -9.49 -0.39
C PRO A 76 -4.06 -8.97 0.87
N LEU A 77 -3.96 -9.69 1.98
CA LEU A 77 -4.58 -9.28 3.24
C LEU A 77 -3.61 -8.52 4.16
N GLY A 78 -2.32 -8.52 3.83
CA GLY A 78 -1.23 -7.92 4.60
C GLY A 78 -1.10 -6.40 4.46
N MET A 79 -2.15 -5.72 4.00
CA MET A 79 -2.16 -4.26 3.88
C MET A 79 -2.18 -3.58 5.26
N ILE A 80 -1.37 -2.55 5.39
CA ILE A 80 -1.27 -1.70 6.57
C ILE A 80 -1.88 -0.35 6.24
N THR A 81 -2.77 0.15 7.10
CA THR A 81 -3.43 1.45 6.90
C THR A 81 -3.77 2.10 8.24
N ASN A 82 -3.83 3.44 8.26
CA ASN A 82 -4.43 4.22 9.36
C ASN A 82 -5.93 4.46 9.17
N LEU A 83 -6.51 3.96 8.08
CA LEU A 83 -7.93 4.05 7.82
C LEU A 83 -8.70 3.12 8.76
N ARG A 84 -9.71 3.67 9.42
CA ARG A 84 -10.76 2.91 10.08
C ARG A 84 -12.02 2.99 9.23
N LEU A 85 -12.21 1.96 8.41
CA LEU A 85 -13.41 1.90 7.57
C LEU A 85 -14.63 1.58 8.41
N LEU A 86 -15.71 2.29 8.11
CA LEU A 86 -17.03 2.09 8.67
C LEU A 86 -17.91 1.40 7.64
N ASP A 87 -18.71 0.44 8.09
CA ASP A 87 -19.77 -0.15 7.26
C ASP A 87 -20.98 0.78 7.13
N ALA A 88 -22.05 0.30 6.48
CA ALA A 88 -23.27 1.07 6.26
C ALA A 88 -24.03 1.41 7.55
N GLN A 89 -23.76 0.68 8.65
CA GLN A 89 -24.34 0.90 9.97
C GLN A 89 -23.50 1.86 10.82
N GLY A 90 -22.29 2.20 10.35
CA GLY A 90 -21.34 3.03 11.07
C GLY A 90 -20.43 2.25 12.01
N ASP A 91 -20.44 0.92 11.93
CA ASP A 91 -19.60 0.05 12.75
C ASP A 91 -18.20 -0.10 12.13
N VAL A 92 -17.18 -0.20 13.00
CA VAL A 92 -15.79 -0.33 12.56
C VAL A 92 -15.56 -1.73 11.98
N MET A 93 -15.05 -1.76 10.75
CA MET A 93 -14.75 -3.00 10.06
C MET A 93 -13.49 -3.68 10.62
N THR A 94 -13.46 -5.02 10.53
CA THR A 94 -12.26 -5.82 10.83
C THR A 94 -11.16 -5.59 9.79
N GLN A 95 -9.92 -5.92 10.14
CA GLN A 95 -8.78 -5.75 9.21
C GLN A 95 -8.98 -6.50 7.88
N THR A 96 -9.53 -7.70 7.91
CA THR A 96 -9.82 -8.48 6.70
C THR A 96 -10.84 -7.78 5.81
N GLN A 97 -11.91 -7.24 6.41
CA GLN A 97 -12.91 -6.46 5.67
C GLN A 97 -12.30 -5.18 5.09
N VAL A 98 -11.49 -4.47 5.86
CA VAL A 98 -10.75 -3.29 5.38
C VAL A 98 -9.90 -3.65 4.16
N ALA A 99 -9.14 -4.74 4.23
CA ALA A 99 -8.31 -5.19 3.10
C ALA A 99 -9.16 -5.43 1.85
N VAL A 100 -10.29 -6.13 1.96
CA VAL A 100 -11.21 -6.34 0.82
C VAL A 100 -11.66 -5.01 0.19
N HIS A 101 -11.98 -4.00 1.00
CA HIS A 101 -12.41 -2.68 0.51
C HIS A 101 -11.27 -1.83 -0.08
N LEU A 102 -10.02 -2.07 0.31
CA LEU A 102 -8.86 -1.35 -0.22
C LEU A 102 -8.28 -1.98 -1.50
N HIS A 103 -8.56 -3.25 -1.80
CA HIS A 103 -8.08 -3.89 -3.03
C HIS A 103 -8.44 -3.12 -4.31
N PRO A 104 -9.68 -2.63 -4.51
CA PRO A 104 -10.02 -1.84 -5.69
C PRO A 104 -9.15 -0.59 -5.84
N LEU A 105 -8.76 0.05 -4.73
CA LEU A 105 -7.83 1.19 -4.76
C LEU A 105 -6.46 0.74 -5.25
N VAL A 106 -5.91 -0.33 -4.67
CA VAL A 106 -4.60 -0.87 -5.09
C VAL A 106 -4.57 -1.19 -6.58
N HIS A 107 -5.65 -1.77 -7.12
CA HIS A 107 -5.76 -2.05 -8.55
C HIS A 107 -5.76 -0.80 -9.44
N GLY A 108 -6.21 0.34 -8.92
CA GLY A 108 -6.18 1.63 -9.63
C GLY A 108 -4.86 2.39 -9.53
N LEU A 109 -3.96 1.99 -8.63
CA LEU A 109 -2.68 2.67 -8.42
C LEU A 109 -1.58 2.14 -9.36
N PRO A 110 -0.72 2.99 -9.94
CA PRO A 110 0.38 2.56 -10.81
C PRO A 110 1.57 1.99 -10.01
N TRP A 111 1.30 1.19 -8.99
CA TRP A 111 2.30 0.78 -8.00
C TRP A 111 3.37 -0.15 -8.55
N GLN A 112 3.03 -1.01 -9.50
CA GLN A 112 4.01 -1.90 -10.13
C GLN A 112 5.06 -1.08 -10.89
N THR A 113 4.64 -0.01 -11.56
CA THR A 113 5.54 0.93 -12.25
C THR A 113 6.46 1.64 -11.26
N GLU A 114 5.95 2.09 -10.11
CA GLU A 114 6.77 2.73 -9.08
C GLU A 114 7.76 1.76 -8.43
N VAL A 115 7.38 0.49 -8.25
CA VAL A 115 8.28 -0.56 -7.78
C VAL A 115 9.36 -0.86 -8.82
N GLN A 116 9.00 -1.02 -10.09
CA GLN A 116 9.97 -1.24 -11.18
C GLN A 116 10.96 -0.07 -11.30
N ARG A 117 10.47 1.18 -11.19
CA ARG A 117 11.32 2.37 -11.13
C ARG A 117 12.31 2.30 -9.96
N ALA A 118 11.86 1.90 -8.77
CA ALA A 118 12.73 1.75 -7.60
C ALA A 118 13.75 0.60 -7.74
N LEU A 119 13.40 -0.44 -8.49
CA LEU A 119 14.31 -1.53 -8.86
C LEU A 119 15.34 -1.11 -9.93
N GLY A 120 15.23 0.07 -10.53
CA GLY A 120 16.07 0.50 -11.64
C GLY A 120 15.83 -0.27 -12.94
N LYS A 121 14.70 -0.99 -13.05
CA LYS A 121 14.31 -1.78 -14.22
C LYS A 121 13.34 -0.94 -15.07
N PRO A 122 13.71 -0.49 -16.29
CA PRO A 122 12.78 0.24 -17.15
C PRO A 122 11.60 -0.66 -17.57
N SER A 123 10.43 -0.04 -17.74
CA SER A 123 9.15 -0.68 -18.10
C SER A 123 9.12 -1.13 -19.56
#